data_AF-A0A165LFW2-F1
#
_entry.id   AF-A0A165LFW2-F1
#
_cell.length_a   1.000
_cell.length_b   1.000
_cell.length_c   1.000
_cell.angle_alpha   90.00
_cell.angle_beta   90.00
_cell.angle_gamma   90.00
#
_symmetry.space_group_name_H-M   'P 1'
#
loop_
_entity.id
_entity.type
_entity.pdbx_description
1 polymer ?
#
loop_
_entity_poly.entity_id
_entity_poly.type
_entity_poly.pdbx_seq_one_letter_code
_entity_poly.pdbx_strand_id
1 'polypeptide(L)'
;MSTHPAIDLDTEEAAECGLFSAPALVARKRGSEVERFNARVAALAGRFSLDLRASVETCGDPAMLWALHMELMGRGIPPILRGPRPWHLGAQGRLVEFAADVAWLQTTDPGHRGRYGLGRAIFKTPWGSDGWWRLVLRQFGRSGNVRGLVLALGLTEPQRLHLRTVQTAPRARVFERLHGDGFGQLVDCIETAVRVAPDKSGRTDPRATAVRRAQLWRVHRLLGEGPARTASTWSRLSGEVVERWQVARQLAAVKGIALAHERAGA
;
A
#
# COMPACT_ATOMS: atom_id res chain seq x y z
N MET A 1 2.72 6.04 -24.86
CA MET A 1 4.18 6.09 -24.63
C MET A 1 4.44 7.14 -23.56
N SER A 2 5.07 6.80 -22.44
CA SER A 2 5.34 7.75 -21.34
C SER A 2 6.50 8.66 -21.75
N THR A 3 6.23 9.94 -21.95
CA THR A 3 7.17 10.99 -22.37
C THR A 3 7.88 11.65 -21.18
N HIS A 4 8.11 10.91 -20.09
CA HIS A 4 8.93 11.41 -19.00
C HIS A 4 10.40 11.07 -19.29
N PRO A 5 11.28 12.08 -19.50
CA PRO A 5 12.70 11.82 -19.64
C PRO A 5 13.19 11.09 -18.38
N ALA A 6 13.99 10.04 -18.58
CA ALA A 6 14.71 9.40 -17.48
C ALA A 6 15.79 10.38 -17.01
N ILE A 7 15.63 10.93 -15.80
CA ILE A 7 16.61 11.84 -15.21
C ILE A 7 17.47 11.01 -14.26
N ASP A 8 18.79 10.94 -14.46
CA ASP A 8 19.68 10.25 -13.51
C ASP A 8 19.93 11.14 -12.29
N LEU A 9 18.89 11.32 -11.47
CA LEU A 9 18.98 12.16 -10.28
C LEU A 9 20.02 11.59 -9.31
N ASP A 10 21.10 12.35 -9.10
CA ASP A 10 21.87 12.20 -7.87
C ASP A 10 21.14 12.88 -6.69
N THR A 11 21.75 12.89 -5.50
CA THR A 11 21.12 13.47 -4.32
C THR A 11 20.96 14.99 -4.38
N GLU A 12 21.84 15.69 -5.09
CA GLU A 12 21.79 17.15 -5.24
C GLU A 12 20.69 17.52 -6.24
N GLU A 13 20.67 16.86 -7.40
CA GLU A 13 19.61 17.04 -8.41
C GLU A 13 18.22 16.65 -7.86
N ALA A 14 18.15 15.60 -7.04
CA ALA A 14 16.91 15.23 -6.36
C ALA A 14 16.44 16.33 -5.39
N ALA A 15 17.36 16.94 -4.64
CA ALA A 15 17.04 18.04 -3.72
C ALA A 15 16.59 19.30 -4.46
N GLU A 16 17.18 19.61 -5.62
CA GLU A 16 16.72 20.67 -6.52
C GLU A 16 15.29 20.41 -7.04
N CYS A 17 14.94 19.14 -7.25
CA CYS A 17 13.58 18.70 -7.56
C CYS A 17 12.65 18.63 -6.33
N GLY A 18 13.13 19.04 -5.15
CA GLY A 18 12.37 18.99 -3.89
C GLY A 18 12.14 17.58 -3.33
N LEU A 19 12.95 16.59 -3.75
CA LEU A 19 12.87 15.21 -3.30
C LEU A 19 13.91 14.93 -2.20
N PHE A 20 13.45 14.40 -1.08
CA PHE A 20 14.26 14.15 0.10
C PHE A 20 14.05 12.72 0.64
N SER A 21 15.09 12.15 1.23
CA SER A 21 14.97 10.90 2.00
C SER A 21 14.14 11.13 3.27
N ALA A 22 13.57 10.06 3.84
CA ALA A 22 12.85 10.19 5.11
C ALA A 22 13.72 10.76 6.25
N PRO A 23 14.99 10.34 6.45
CA PRO A 23 15.90 10.98 7.40
C PRO A 23 16.10 12.48 7.12
N ALA A 24 16.27 12.88 5.86
CA ALA A 24 16.42 14.28 5.49
C ALA A 24 15.15 15.10 5.77
N LEU A 25 13.96 14.54 5.53
CA LEU A 25 12.69 15.19 5.87
C LEU A 25 12.56 15.41 7.38
N VAL A 26 12.97 14.44 8.20
CA VAL A 26 12.96 14.58 9.67
C VAL A 26 13.98 15.62 10.14
N ALA A 27 15.19 15.60 9.58
CA ALA A 27 16.26 16.53 9.94
C ALA A 27 15.93 18.01 9.66
N ARG A 28 14.96 18.27 8.77
CA ARG A 28 14.49 19.64 8.46
C ARG A 28 13.50 20.18 9.49
N LYS A 29 12.91 19.33 10.33
CA LYS A 29 11.99 19.73 11.40
C LYS A 29 12.76 20.41 12.54
N ARG A 30 12.21 21.46 13.15
CA ARG A 30 12.88 22.21 14.23
C ARG A 30 11.99 22.42 15.44
N GLY A 31 12.61 22.46 16.62
CA GLY A 31 11.96 22.77 17.91
C GLY A 31 10.70 21.93 18.17
N SER A 32 9.60 22.59 18.50
CA SER A 32 8.31 21.94 18.79
C SER A 32 7.74 21.09 17.63
N GLU A 33 8.20 21.28 16.39
CA GLU A 33 7.77 20.45 15.27
C GLU A 33 8.36 19.03 15.37
N VAL A 34 9.65 18.89 15.70
CA VAL A 34 10.28 17.56 15.81
C VAL A 34 9.74 16.82 17.02
N GLU A 35 9.47 17.50 18.12
CA GLU A 35 8.83 16.92 19.31
C GLU A 35 7.44 16.38 18.99
N ARG A 36 6.60 17.18 18.31
CA ARG A 36 5.27 16.73 17.87
C ARG A 36 5.34 15.57 16.89
N PHE A 37 6.31 15.59 15.97
CA PHE A 37 6.53 14.47 15.06
C PHE A 37 6.89 13.19 15.83
N ASN A 38 7.88 13.26 16.72
CA ASN A 38 8.32 12.10 17.52
C ASN A 38 7.20 11.54 18.39
N ALA A 39 6.39 12.41 19.04
CA ALA A 39 5.24 12.00 19.81
C ALA A 39 4.19 11.26 18.95
N ARG A 40 3.91 11.76 17.74
CA ARG A 40 2.99 11.11 16.79
C ARG A 40 3.52 9.77 16.29
N VAL A 41 4.83 9.66 16.04
CA VAL A 41 5.47 8.39 15.66
C VAL A 41 5.38 7.38 16.80
N ALA A 42 5.70 7.78 18.03
CA ALA A 42 5.59 6.91 19.20
C ALA A 42 4.16 6.41 19.43
N ALA A 43 3.16 7.26 19.20
CA ALA A 43 1.75 6.90 19.34
C ALA A 43 1.26 5.86 18.31
N LEU A 44 1.98 5.60 17.21
CA LEU A 44 1.55 4.65 16.18
C LEU A 44 1.39 3.23 16.72
N ALA A 45 2.29 2.80 17.61
CA ALA A 45 2.31 1.45 18.16
C ALA A 45 0.99 1.09 18.89
N GLY A 46 0.34 2.07 19.51
CA GLY A 46 -0.93 1.88 20.24
C GLY A 46 -2.19 1.89 19.38
N ARG A 47 -2.10 2.17 18.07
CA ARG A 47 -3.26 2.31 17.19
C ARG A 47 -3.60 1.00 16.47
N PHE A 48 -4.85 0.78 16.07
CA PHE A 48 -5.22 -0.37 15.25
C PHE A 48 -4.76 -0.22 13.80
N SER A 49 -4.45 -1.33 13.12
CA SER A 49 -3.90 -1.30 11.76
C SER A 49 -4.88 -0.71 10.73
N LEU A 50 -6.20 -0.87 10.95
CA LEU A 50 -7.22 -0.22 10.12
C LEU A 50 -7.18 1.31 10.25
N ASP A 51 -6.96 1.85 11.44
CA ASP A 51 -6.85 3.30 11.67
C ASP A 51 -5.58 3.87 11.04
N LEU A 52 -4.48 3.11 11.14
CA LEU A 52 -3.21 3.47 10.49
C LEU A 52 -3.37 3.54 8.97
N ARG A 53 -4.10 2.60 8.36
CA ARG A 53 -4.43 2.64 6.93
C ARG A 53 -5.23 3.87 6.54
N ALA A 54 -6.23 4.23 7.33
CA ALA A 54 -7.00 5.45 7.10
C ALA A 54 -6.09 6.69 7.18
N SER A 55 -5.13 6.70 8.12
CA SER A 55 -4.15 7.80 8.22
C SER A 55 -3.20 7.91 7.03
N VAL A 56 -2.94 6.83 6.28
CA VAL A 56 -2.10 6.91 5.06
C VAL A 56 -2.75 7.81 4.01
N GLU A 57 -4.08 7.76 3.88
CA GLU A 57 -4.85 8.59 2.93
C GLU A 57 -4.73 10.08 3.23
N THR A 58 -4.93 10.44 4.51
CA THR A 58 -5.03 11.83 4.93
C THR A 58 -3.70 12.42 5.38
N CYS A 59 -2.59 11.69 5.23
CA CYS A 59 -1.29 12.12 5.73
C CYS A 59 -0.75 13.30 4.91
N GLY A 60 -0.62 14.47 5.53
CA GLY A 60 -0.03 15.66 4.89
C GLY A 60 1.50 15.75 4.99
N ASP A 61 2.14 14.88 5.77
CA ASP A 61 3.59 14.91 6.02
C ASP A 61 4.27 13.66 5.44
N PRO A 62 5.18 13.79 4.45
CA PRO A 62 5.86 12.64 3.87
C PRO A 62 6.76 11.85 4.84
N ALA A 63 7.34 12.50 5.86
CA ALA A 63 8.10 11.80 6.90
C ALA A 63 7.17 10.94 7.76
N MET A 64 5.97 11.46 8.05
CA MET A 64 4.95 10.72 8.79
C MET A 64 4.38 9.57 7.95
N LEU A 65 4.23 9.76 6.64
CA LEU A 65 3.82 8.70 5.72
C LEU A 65 4.82 7.54 5.72
N TRP A 66 6.13 7.83 5.75
CA TRP A 66 7.15 6.81 5.91
C TRP A 66 7.00 6.06 7.24
N ALA A 67 6.82 6.77 8.35
CA ALA A 67 6.61 6.14 9.67
C ALA A 67 5.37 5.23 9.71
N LEU A 68 4.25 5.65 9.11
CA LEU A 68 3.04 4.83 8.95
C LEU A 68 3.33 3.55 8.15
N HIS A 69 4.10 3.65 7.07
CA HIS A 69 4.49 2.48 6.28
C HIS A 69 5.40 1.52 7.04
N MET A 70 6.32 2.03 7.85
CA MET A 70 7.20 1.21 8.69
C MET A 70 6.43 0.49 9.79
N GLU A 71 5.51 1.17 10.46
CA GLU A 71 4.62 0.56 11.46
C GLU A 71 3.77 -0.56 10.84
N LEU A 72 3.12 -0.28 9.70
CA LEU A 72 2.34 -1.29 8.97
C LEU A 72 3.20 -2.45 8.47
N MET A 73 4.46 -2.20 8.11
CA MET A 73 5.42 -3.25 7.75
C MET A 73 5.75 -4.14 8.95
N GLY A 74 6.03 -3.56 10.13
CA GLY A 74 6.29 -4.31 11.36
C GLY A 74 5.13 -5.23 11.76
N ARG A 75 3.90 -4.86 11.37
CA ARG A 75 2.69 -5.68 11.55
C ARG A 75 2.43 -6.70 10.44
N GLY A 76 3.36 -6.81 9.48
CA GLY A 76 3.24 -7.73 8.35
C GLY A 76 2.13 -7.37 7.36
N ILE A 77 1.80 -6.07 7.23
CA ILE A 77 0.81 -5.58 6.26
C ILE A 77 1.51 -5.15 4.95
N PRO A 78 1.20 -5.79 3.81
CA PRO A 78 1.86 -5.48 2.54
C PRO A 78 1.46 -4.10 2.01
N PRO A 79 2.35 -3.38 1.29
CA PRO A 79 2.10 -2.06 0.72
C PRO A 79 0.78 -1.92 -0.04
N ILE A 80 0.39 -2.91 -0.84
CA ILE A 80 -0.87 -2.89 -1.62
C ILE A 80 -2.13 -2.75 -0.74
N LEU A 81 -2.04 -3.07 0.56
CA LEU A 81 -3.14 -2.97 1.51
C LEU A 81 -3.03 -1.75 2.42
N ARG A 82 -2.06 -0.84 2.26
CA ARG A 82 -1.82 0.22 3.26
C ARG A 82 -2.73 1.44 3.13
N GLY A 83 -3.68 1.46 2.20
CA GLY A 83 -4.62 2.56 1.99
C GLY A 83 -4.56 3.13 0.56
N PRO A 84 -5.38 4.14 0.23
CA PRO A 84 -5.35 4.89 -1.04
C PRO A 84 -4.11 5.77 -1.14
N ARG A 85 -3.75 6.13 -2.39
CA ARG A 85 -2.50 6.86 -2.70
C ARG A 85 -2.65 8.32 -2.21
N PRO A 86 -1.69 8.86 -1.44
CA PRO A 86 -1.73 10.24 -0.97
C PRO A 86 -1.27 11.15 -2.12
N TRP A 87 -2.10 11.24 -3.17
CA TRP A 87 -1.77 11.95 -4.40
C TRP A 87 -1.43 13.42 -4.18
N HIS A 88 -2.00 14.03 -3.13
CA HIS A 88 -1.73 15.40 -2.70
C HIS A 88 -0.28 15.63 -2.27
N LEU A 89 0.48 14.60 -1.93
CA LEU A 89 1.91 14.71 -1.60
C LEU A 89 2.83 14.70 -2.84
N GLY A 90 2.27 14.64 -4.04
CA GLY A 90 3.00 14.78 -5.29
C GLY A 90 4.12 13.75 -5.48
N ALA A 91 5.26 14.20 -6.02
CA ALA A 91 6.40 13.32 -6.30
C ALA A 91 7.07 12.77 -5.03
N GLN A 92 7.12 13.56 -3.95
CA GLN A 92 7.68 13.13 -2.67
C GLN A 92 6.86 11.99 -2.04
N GLY A 93 5.53 12.06 -2.11
CA GLY A 93 4.66 10.96 -1.67
C GLY A 93 4.92 9.65 -2.44
N ARG A 94 5.01 9.75 -3.77
CA ARG A 94 5.31 8.58 -4.63
C ARG A 94 6.68 7.97 -4.33
N LEU A 95 7.69 8.79 -4.05
CA LEU A 95 9.01 8.32 -3.63
C LEU A 95 8.92 7.53 -2.32
N VAL A 96 8.19 8.03 -1.32
CA VAL A 96 8.00 7.36 -0.03
C VAL A 96 7.27 6.02 -0.21
N GLU A 97 6.24 5.97 -1.06
CA GLU A 97 5.55 4.71 -1.39
C GLU A 97 6.47 3.71 -2.11
N PHE A 98 7.30 4.19 -3.03
CA PHE A 98 8.26 3.35 -3.75
C PHE A 98 9.32 2.80 -2.78
N ALA A 99 9.85 3.64 -1.89
CA ALA A 99 10.76 3.21 -0.84
C ALA A 99 10.11 2.15 0.06
N ALA A 100 8.83 2.31 0.41
CA ALA A 100 8.09 1.36 1.23
C ALA A 100 7.89 0.00 0.54
N ASP A 101 7.71 -0.01 -0.78
CA ASP A 101 7.69 -1.23 -1.60
C ASP A 101 9.04 -1.95 -1.58
N VAL A 102 10.13 -1.21 -1.79
CA VAL A 102 11.49 -1.76 -1.80
C VAL A 102 11.85 -2.33 -0.42
N ALA A 103 11.57 -1.59 0.65
CA ALA A 103 11.82 -2.04 2.02
C ALA A 103 11.01 -3.30 2.37
N TRP A 104 9.73 -3.35 1.95
CA TRP A 104 8.90 -4.55 2.10
C TRP A 104 9.51 -5.75 1.39
N LEU A 105 9.94 -5.59 0.14
CA LEU A 105 10.54 -6.68 -0.63
C LEU A 105 11.83 -7.19 0.00
N GLN A 106 12.72 -6.29 0.42
CA GLN A 106 13.98 -6.66 1.07
C GLN A 106 13.76 -7.37 2.42
N THR A 107 12.67 -7.04 3.12
CA THR A 107 12.31 -7.68 4.40
C THR A 107 11.63 -9.03 4.21
N THR A 108 10.76 -9.17 3.20
CA THR A 108 9.94 -10.37 3.00
C THR A 108 10.54 -11.38 2.02
N ASP A 109 11.53 -10.96 1.23
CA ASP A 109 12.27 -11.80 0.30
C ASP A 109 13.78 -11.44 0.36
N PRO A 110 14.49 -11.82 1.44
CA PRO A 110 15.90 -11.47 1.63
C PRO A 110 16.82 -12.12 0.59
N GLY A 111 16.36 -13.14 -0.13
CA GLY A 111 17.08 -13.77 -1.24
C GLY A 111 16.97 -13.02 -2.56
N HIS A 112 16.07 -12.04 -2.65
CA HIS A 112 15.83 -11.30 -3.88
C HIS A 112 17.07 -10.51 -4.31
N ARG A 113 17.35 -10.58 -5.62
CA ARG A 113 18.44 -9.84 -6.25
C ARG A 113 17.89 -9.00 -7.39
N GLY A 114 18.21 -7.71 -7.38
CA GLY A 114 17.90 -6.83 -8.49
C GLY A 114 18.55 -7.30 -9.79
N ARG A 115 17.97 -6.96 -10.94
CA ARG A 115 18.49 -7.39 -12.24
C ARG A 115 19.69 -6.56 -12.69
N TYR A 116 19.62 -5.24 -12.52
CA TYR A 116 20.66 -4.30 -12.95
C TYR A 116 21.47 -3.74 -11.79
N GLY A 117 22.57 -3.04 -12.09
CA GLY A 117 23.55 -2.53 -11.11
C GLY A 117 22.93 -1.79 -9.92
N LEU A 118 22.09 -0.79 -10.19
CA LEU A 118 21.40 -0.02 -9.13
C LEU A 118 20.46 -0.88 -8.29
N GLY A 119 19.60 -1.69 -8.93
CA GLY A 119 18.72 -2.63 -8.21
C GLY A 119 19.50 -3.62 -7.33
N ARG A 120 20.61 -4.18 -7.84
CA ARG A 120 21.51 -5.04 -7.04
C ARG A 120 22.12 -4.31 -5.86
N ALA A 121 22.55 -3.06 -6.05
CA ALA A 121 23.10 -2.26 -4.97
C ALA A 121 22.05 -1.96 -3.88
N ILE A 122 20.82 -1.61 -4.28
CA ILE A 122 19.70 -1.39 -3.36
C ILE A 122 19.52 -2.60 -2.44
N PHE A 123 19.34 -3.80 -3.00
CA PHE A 123 19.08 -5.00 -2.20
C PHE A 123 20.29 -5.54 -1.43
N LYS A 124 21.51 -5.10 -1.75
CA LYS A 124 22.72 -5.40 -0.96
C LYS A 124 22.95 -4.42 0.19
N THR A 125 22.37 -3.23 0.11
CA THR A 125 22.57 -2.17 1.09
C THR A 125 21.53 -2.31 2.20
N PRO A 126 21.90 -2.20 3.50
CA PRO A 126 20.92 -2.26 4.59
C PRO A 126 19.80 -1.26 4.38
N TRP A 127 18.55 -1.74 4.35
CA TRP A 127 17.39 -0.89 4.12
C TRP A 127 17.27 0.18 5.22
N GLY A 128 16.79 1.37 4.84
CA GLY A 128 16.67 2.50 5.76
C GLY A 128 17.98 3.26 6.03
N SER A 129 19.15 2.71 5.68
CA SER A 129 20.43 3.45 5.76
C SER A 129 20.48 4.61 4.76
N ASP A 130 21.37 5.58 5.01
CA ASP A 130 21.58 6.71 4.09
C ASP A 130 21.99 6.23 2.69
N GLY A 131 22.93 5.29 2.60
CA GLY A 131 23.36 4.72 1.33
C GLY A 131 22.21 4.07 0.56
N TRP A 132 21.31 3.37 1.26
CA TRP A 132 20.13 2.77 0.65
C TRP A 132 19.17 3.83 0.12
N TRP A 133 18.90 4.89 0.88
CA TRP A 133 18.04 6.00 0.45
C TRP A 133 18.59 6.70 -0.80
N ARG A 134 19.90 6.93 -0.89
CA ARG A 134 20.53 7.51 -2.09
C ARG A 134 20.30 6.63 -3.32
N LEU A 135 20.43 5.32 -3.18
CA LEU A 135 20.19 4.38 -4.28
C LEU A 135 18.71 4.31 -4.68
N VAL A 136 17.78 4.35 -3.73
CA VAL A 136 16.33 4.39 -3.97
C VAL A 136 15.94 5.67 -4.69
N LEU A 137 16.44 6.83 -4.23
CA LEU A 137 16.24 8.13 -4.87
C LEU A 137 16.71 8.11 -6.34
N ARG A 138 17.95 7.64 -6.57
CA ARG A 138 18.52 7.53 -7.91
C ARG A 138 17.71 6.60 -8.81
N GLN A 139 17.31 5.44 -8.29
CA GLN A 139 16.48 4.50 -9.05
C GLN A 139 15.10 5.07 -9.38
N PHE A 140 14.51 5.84 -8.45
CA PHE A 140 13.24 6.52 -8.66
C PHE A 140 13.35 7.59 -9.74
N GLY A 141 14.37 8.45 -9.69
CA GLY A 141 14.64 9.48 -10.71
C GLY A 141 14.87 8.89 -12.10
N ARG A 142 15.70 7.84 -12.18
CA ARG A 142 16.08 7.21 -13.45
C ARG A 142 14.90 6.53 -14.15
N SER A 143 13.88 6.12 -13.41
CA SER A 143 12.81 5.29 -13.96
C SER A 143 11.61 6.13 -14.38
N GLY A 144 11.58 6.54 -15.65
CA GLY A 144 10.46 7.31 -16.22
C GLY A 144 9.12 6.55 -16.33
N ASN A 145 9.06 5.25 -15.98
CA ASN A 145 7.83 4.47 -15.89
C ASN A 145 7.97 3.18 -15.05
N VAL A 146 6.82 2.58 -14.70
CA VAL A 146 6.71 1.34 -13.90
C VAL A 146 7.41 0.15 -14.55
N ARG A 147 7.38 0.02 -15.89
CA ARG A 147 8.03 -1.10 -16.59
C ARG A 147 9.54 -1.07 -16.37
N GLY A 148 10.14 0.12 -16.41
CA GLY A 148 11.55 0.33 -16.10
C GLY A 148 11.90 -0.11 -14.67
N LEU A 149 11.09 0.27 -13.69
CA LEU A 149 11.26 -0.14 -12.28
C LEU A 149 11.18 -1.66 -12.10
N VAL A 150 10.16 -2.30 -12.68
CA VAL A 150 9.97 -3.76 -12.60
C VAL A 150 11.19 -4.50 -13.19
N LEU A 151 11.68 -4.04 -14.35
CA LEU A 151 12.86 -4.64 -14.98
C LEU A 151 14.12 -4.40 -14.15
N ALA A 152 14.33 -3.20 -13.62
CA ALA A 152 15.51 -2.86 -12.85
C ALA A 152 15.62 -3.62 -11.53
N LEU A 153 14.49 -3.72 -10.84
CA LEU A 153 14.38 -4.50 -9.61
C LEU A 153 14.28 -6.01 -9.89
N GLY A 154 14.05 -6.45 -11.13
CA GLY A 154 13.98 -7.88 -11.44
C GLY A 154 12.77 -8.58 -10.80
N LEU A 155 11.64 -7.87 -10.71
CA LEU A 155 10.48 -8.35 -9.97
C LEU A 155 9.72 -9.44 -10.73
N THR A 156 9.38 -10.50 -10.03
CA THR A 156 8.45 -11.54 -10.48
C THR A 156 7.01 -11.10 -10.24
N GLU A 157 6.05 -11.71 -10.94
CA GLU A 157 4.63 -11.39 -10.73
C GLU A 157 4.17 -11.65 -9.28
N PRO A 158 4.52 -12.77 -8.61
CA PRO A 158 4.16 -12.98 -7.21
C PRO A 158 4.67 -11.89 -6.26
N GLN A 159 5.90 -11.41 -6.44
CA GLN A 159 6.46 -10.33 -5.61
C GLN A 159 5.67 -9.04 -5.80
N ARG A 160 5.33 -8.72 -7.06
CA ARG A 160 4.54 -7.53 -7.39
C ARG A 160 3.17 -7.55 -6.73
N LEU A 161 2.56 -8.71 -6.47
CA LEU A 161 1.23 -8.77 -5.85
C LEU A 161 1.15 -7.97 -4.53
N HIS A 162 2.24 -7.91 -3.76
CA HIS A 162 2.28 -7.23 -2.46
C HIS A 162 2.66 -5.76 -2.53
N LEU A 163 3.29 -5.34 -3.63
CA LEU A 163 3.80 -3.99 -3.82
C LEU A 163 2.70 -3.05 -4.29
N ARG A 164 2.93 -1.76 -4.29
CA ARG A 164 1.90 -0.75 -4.59
C ARG A 164 2.20 0.07 -5.83
N THR A 165 3.44 0.49 -5.97
CA THR A 165 3.93 1.43 -6.99
C THR A 165 4.29 0.72 -8.29
N VAL A 166 4.64 -0.56 -8.23
CA VAL A 166 5.11 -1.38 -9.37
C VAL A 166 4.08 -2.39 -9.90
N GLN A 167 2.81 -1.98 -9.95
CA GLN A 167 1.70 -2.81 -10.44
C GLN A 167 1.58 -2.86 -11.98
N THR A 168 0.95 -3.91 -12.51
CA THR A 168 0.47 -3.91 -13.89
C THR A 168 -0.70 -2.93 -14.04
N ALA A 169 -0.96 -2.43 -15.25
CA ALA A 169 -2.09 -1.52 -15.48
C ALA A 169 -3.44 -2.13 -15.05
N PRO A 170 -3.76 -3.41 -15.33
CA PRO A 170 -4.98 -4.03 -14.80
C PRO A 170 -5.06 -4.04 -13.27
N ARG A 171 -3.95 -4.38 -12.59
CA ARG A 171 -3.92 -4.40 -11.11
C ARG A 171 -3.99 -3.02 -10.49
N ALA A 172 -3.39 -2.01 -11.12
CA ALA A 172 -3.53 -0.63 -10.71
C ALA A 172 -5.01 -0.19 -10.76
N ARG A 173 -5.75 -0.54 -11.82
CA ARG A 173 -7.20 -0.26 -11.91
C ARG A 173 -7.99 -0.94 -10.79
N VAL A 174 -7.70 -2.21 -10.51
CA VAL A 174 -8.33 -2.93 -9.38
C VAL A 174 -8.00 -2.26 -8.05
N PHE A 175 -6.76 -1.83 -7.85
CA PHE A 175 -6.34 -1.09 -6.65
C PHE A 175 -7.13 0.20 -6.45
N GLU A 176 -7.24 1.03 -7.49
CA GLU A 176 -7.97 2.31 -7.40
C GLU A 176 -9.46 2.10 -7.13
N ARG A 177 -10.09 1.07 -7.72
CA ARG A 177 -11.52 0.76 -7.44
C ARG A 177 -11.77 0.25 -6.04
N LEU A 178 -10.79 -0.42 -5.44
CA LEU A 178 -10.92 -0.99 -4.11
C LEU A 178 -10.38 -0.05 -3.02
N HIS A 179 -10.13 1.22 -3.35
CA HIS A 179 -9.73 2.27 -2.43
C HIS A 179 -10.49 3.58 -2.74
N GLY A 180 -10.39 4.57 -1.85
CA GLY A 180 -11.07 5.86 -1.99
C GLY A 180 -12.56 5.73 -2.26
N ASP A 181 -13.07 6.57 -3.18
CA ASP A 181 -14.49 6.62 -3.55
C ASP A 181 -15.02 5.31 -4.13
N GLY A 182 -14.21 4.59 -4.92
CA GLY A 182 -14.60 3.29 -5.48
C GLY A 182 -14.90 2.26 -4.39
N PHE A 183 -14.13 2.28 -3.29
CA PHE A 183 -14.42 1.43 -2.15
C PHE A 183 -15.74 1.81 -1.48
N GLY A 184 -16.03 3.11 -1.34
CA GLY A 184 -17.31 3.61 -0.82
C GLY A 184 -18.51 3.10 -1.64
N GLN A 185 -18.43 3.25 -2.96
CA GLN A 185 -19.45 2.75 -3.89
C GLN A 185 -19.64 1.23 -3.81
N LEU A 186 -18.55 0.46 -3.68
CA LEU A 186 -18.63 -0.99 -3.46
C LEU A 186 -19.40 -1.32 -2.18
N VAL A 187 -19.13 -0.60 -1.08
CA VAL A 187 -19.86 -0.78 0.18
C VAL A 187 -21.35 -0.50 -0.03
N ASP A 188 -21.71 0.58 -0.72
CA ASP A 188 -23.11 0.94 -0.98
C ASP A 188 -23.83 -0.12 -1.84
N CYS A 189 -23.16 -0.67 -2.86
CA CYS A 189 -23.69 -1.77 -3.67
C CYS A 189 -23.94 -3.03 -2.83
N ILE A 190 -23.00 -3.40 -1.95
CA ILE A 190 -23.15 -4.57 -1.08
C ILE A 190 -24.24 -4.33 -0.03
N GLU A 191 -24.31 -3.14 0.55
CA GLU A 191 -25.33 -2.78 1.53
C GLU A 191 -26.73 -2.90 0.94
N THR A 192 -26.93 -2.38 -0.27
CA THR A 192 -28.20 -2.51 -1.00
C THR A 192 -28.60 -3.97 -1.13
N ALA A 193 -27.67 -4.84 -1.54
CA ALA A 193 -27.94 -6.27 -1.66
C ALA A 193 -28.23 -6.95 -0.31
N VAL A 194 -27.53 -6.57 0.76
CA VAL A 194 -27.77 -7.08 2.13
C VAL A 194 -29.15 -6.66 2.63
N ARG A 195 -29.63 -5.45 2.30
CA ARG A 195 -30.99 -5.00 2.65
C ARG A 195 -32.07 -5.77 1.90
N VAL A 196 -31.84 -6.10 0.63
CA VAL A 196 -32.77 -6.90 -0.19
C VAL A 196 -32.83 -8.35 0.28
N ALA A 197 -31.70 -8.93 0.67
CA ALA A 197 -31.60 -10.30 1.16
C ALA A 197 -30.81 -10.35 2.49
N PRO A 198 -31.47 -10.02 3.63
CA PRO A 198 -30.81 -10.00 4.93
C PRO A 198 -30.28 -11.38 5.33
N ASP A 199 -29.17 -11.37 6.06
CA ASP A 199 -28.68 -12.59 6.70
C ASP A 199 -29.73 -13.14 7.67
N LYS A 200 -29.88 -14.47 7.71
CA LYS A 200 -30.92 -15.17 8.50
C LYS A 200 -30.96 -14.81 9.99
N SER A 201 -29.87 -14.26 10.54
CA SER A 201 -29.80 -13.87 11.94
C SER A 201 -30.51 -12.54 12.26
N GLY A 202 -30.74 -11.66 11.27
CA GLY A 202 -31.41 -10.36 11.42
C GLY A 202 -30.76 -9.37 12.42
N ARG A 203 -29.65 -9.76 13.06
CA ARG A 203 -29.07 -9.09 14.23
C ARG A 203 -27.98 -8.07 13.91
N THR A 204 -27.45 -8.10 12.69
CA THR A 204 -26.31 -7.27 12.29
C THR A 204 -26.75 -6.10 11.43
N ASP A 205 -26.25 -4.91 11.75
CA ASP A 205 -26.40 -3.71 10.94
C ASP A 205 -25.97 -4.00 9.47
N PRO A 206 -26.84 -3.75 8.47
CA PRO A 206 -26.52 -3.94 7.06
C PRO A 206 -25.26 -3.19 6.63
N ARG A 207 -25.04 -1.96 7.15
CA ARG A 207 -23.86 -1.16 6.79
C ARG A 207 -22.59 -1.80 7.31
N ALA A 208 -22.53 -2.15 8.59
CA ALA A 208 -21.40 -2.87 9.18
C ALA A 208 -21.08 -4.18 8.43
N THR A 209 -22.12 -4.93 8.05
CA THR A 209 -21.98 -6.16 7.27
C THR A 209 -21.38 -5.89 5.89
N ALA A 210 -21.87 -4.86 5.19
CA ALA A 210 -21.38 -4.45 3.89
C ALA A 210 -19.93 -3.98 3.94
N VAL A 211 -19.58 -3.13 4.91
CA VAL A 211 -18.19 -2.67 5.13
C VAL A 211 -17.27 -3.87 5.34
N ARG A 212 -17.62 -4.80 6.25
CA ARG A 212 -16.78 -5.98 6.52
C ARG A 212 -16.59 -6.84 5.27
N ARG A 213 -17.68 -7.13 4.53
CA ARG A 213 -17.61 -7.93 3.29
C ARG A 213 -16.80 -7.23 2.20
N ALA A 214 -16.95 -5.92 2.03
CA ALA A 214 -16.15 -5.12 1.10
C ALA A 214 -14.67 -5.14 1.48
N GLN A 215 -14.34 -5.02 2.78
CA GLN A 215 -12.95 -5.08 3.23
C GLN A 215 -12.33 -6.46 3.00
N LEU A 216 -13.05 -7.55 3.27
CA LEU A 216 -12.62 -8.91 2.95
C LEU A 216 -12.41 -9.10 1.44
N TRP A 217 -13.35 -8.60 0.63
CA TRP A 217 -13.23 -8.61 -0.83
C TRP A 217 -11.96 -7.88 -1.29
N ARG A 218 -11.71 -6.67 -0.77
CA ARG A 218 -10.49 -5.90 -1.06
C ARG A 218 -9.22 -6.69 -0.75
N VAL A 219 -9.12 -7.30 0.43
CA VAL A 219 -7.94 -8.12 0.79
C VAL A 219 -7.81 -9.31 -0.14
N HIS A 220 -8.92 -9.99 -0.45
CA HIS A 220 -8.95 -11.14 -1.35
C HIS A 220 -8.47 -10.80 -2.76
N ARG A 221 -9.02 -9.74 -3.35
CA ARG A 221 -8.68 -9.30 -4.72
C ARG A 221 -7.25 -8.81 -4.83
N LEU A 222 -6.80 -7.98 -3.90
CA LEU A 222 -5.47 -7.39 -3.95
C LEU A 222 -4.36 -8.41 -3.68
N LEU A 223 -4.63 -9.53 -2.99
CA LEU A 223 -3.62 -10.56 -2.71
C LEU A 223 -3.68 -11.80 -3.63
N GLY A 224 -4.48 -11.76 -4.69
CA GLY A 224 -4.54 -12.84 -5.69
C GLY A 224 -5.45 -14.01 -5.32
N GLU A 225 -6.61 -13.73 -4.70
CA GLU A 225 -7.78 -14.63 -4.66
C GLU A 225 -7.65 -15.94 -3.83
N GLY A 226 -6.81 -15.97 -2.78
CA GLY A 226 -6.70 -17.14 -1.90
C GLY A 226 -7.41 -16.99 -0.54
N PRO A 227 -8.49 -17.73 -0.22
CA PRO A 227 -9.22 -17.58 1.05
C PRO A 227 -8.38 -17.77 2.32
N ALA A 228 -7.43 -18.70 2.30
CA ALA A 228 -6.51 -18.91 3.43
C ALA A 228 -5.58 -17.71 3.65
N ARG A 229 -5.03 -17.15 2.57
CA ARG A 229 -4.21 -15.93 2.62
C ARG A 229 -5.04 -14.73 3.05
N THR A 230 -6.27 -14.62 2.55
CA THR A 230 -7.21 -13.57 2.96
C THR A 230 -7.49 -13.64 4.45
N ALA A 231 -7.80 -14.82 5.00
CA ALA A 231 -8.03 -15.01 6.43
C ALA A 231 -6.82 -14.61 7.28
N SER A 232 -5.62 -15.11 6.92
CA SER A 232 -4.38 -14.77 7.63
C SER A 232 -4.09 -13.28 7.62
N THR A 233 -4.23 -12.62 6.46
CA THR A 233 -3.95 -11.18 6.37
C THR A 233 -5.03 -10.35 7.02
N TRP A 234 -6.30 -10.76 6.93
CA TRP A 234 -7.41 -10.10 7.62
C TRP A 234 -7.16 -10.07 9.13
N SER A 235 -6.77 -11.20 9.73
CA SER A 235 -6.50 -11.25 11.17
C SER A 235 -5.42 -10.27 11.61
N ARG A 236 -4.34 -10.11 10.83
CA ARG A 236 -3.30 -9.10 11.11
C ARG A 236 -3.79 -7.66 10.97
N LEU A 237 -4.77 -7.45 10.10
CA LEU A 237 -5.28 -6.14 9.73
C LEU A 237 -6.36 -5.64 10.68
N SER A 238 -7.33 -6.49 11.01
CA SER A 238 -8.49 -6.14 11.84
C SER A 238 -8.36 -6.61 13.29
N GLY A 239 -7.43 -7.53 13.59
CA GLY A 239 -7.38 -8.25 14.87
C GLY A 239 -8.44 -9.36 14.98
N GLU A 240 -9.34 -9.48 14.01
CA GLU A 240 -10.40 -10.49 14.01
C GLU A 240 -9.87 -11.84 13.52
N VAL A 241 -9.97 -12.87 14.36
CA VAL A 241 -9.66 -14.25 13.93
C VAL A 241 -10.85 -14.81 13.16
N VAL A 242 -10.62 -15.12 11.88
CA VAL A 242 -11.60 -15.75 10.99
C VAL A 242 -10.97 -16.94 10.29
N GLU A 243 -11.74 -18.01 10.16
CA GLU A 243 -11.31 -19.21 9.47
C GLU A 243 -11.48 -19.10 7.95
N ARG A 244 -10.69 -19.88 7.20
CA ARG A 244 -10.71 -19.89 5.73
C ARG A 244 -12.11 -20.11 5.13
N TRP A 245 -12.92 -20.97 5.76
CA TRP A 245 -14.26 -21.30 5.25
C TRP A 245 -15.25 -20.18 5.54
N GLN A 246 -15.08 -19.46 6.66
CA GLN A 246 -15.89 -18.28 6.98
C GLN A 246 -15.62 -17.19 5.96
N VAL A 247 -14.35 -16.94 5.62
CA VAL A 247 -13.96 -16.02 4.56
C VAL A 247 -14.54 -16.44 3.22
N ALA A 248 -14.39 -17.72 2.82
CA ALA A 248 -14.95 -18.21 1.57
C ALA A 248 -16.48 -17.99 1.47
N ARG A 249 -17.21 -18.26 2.57
CA ARG A 249 -18.66 -18.02 2.65
C ARG A 249 -19.01 -16.54 2.50
N GLN A 250 -18.29 -15.64 3.18
CA GLN A 250 -18.52 -14.20 3.08
C GLN A 250 -18.23 -13.67 1.67
N LEU A 251 -17.15 -14.14 1.03
CA LEU A 251 -16.79 -13.76 -0.33
C LEU A 251 -17.80 -14.28 -1.36
N ALA A 252 -18.28 -15.52 -1.20
CA ALA A 252 -19.30 -16.09 -2.08
C ALA A 252 -20.59 -15.26 -2.09
N ALA A 253 -21.00 -14.73 -0.92
CA ALA A 253 -22.20 -13.90 -0.79
C ALA A 253 -22.13 -12.57 -1.57
N VAL A 254 -20.93 -12.05 -1.83
CA VAL A 254 -20.76 -10.73 -2.50
C VAL A 254 -20.08 -10.80 -3.86
N LYS A 255 -19.57 -11.96 -4.27
CA LYS A 255 -18.75 -12.12 -5.49
C LYS A 255 -19.43 -11.55 -6.74
N GLY A 256 -20.70 -11.85 -6.96
CA GLY A 256 -21.44 -11.37 -8.13
C GLY A 256 -21.53 -9.84 -8.18
N ILE A 257 -21.92 -9.23 -7.06
CA ILE A 257 -22.07 -7.78 -6.90
C ILE A 257 -20.72 -7.08 -7.06
N ALA A 258 -19.69 -7.59 -6.39
CA ALA A 258 -18.38 -6.98 -6.37
C ALA A 258 -17.68 -7.07 -7.74
N LEU A 259 -17.83 -8.19 -8.46
CA LEU A 259 -17.35 -8.30 -9.84
C LEU A 259 -18.13 -7.41 -10.81
N ALA A 260 -19.44 -7.23 -10.62
CA ALA A 260 -20.23 -6.30 -11.43
C ALA A 260 -19.74 -4.86 -11.24
N HIS A 261 -19.50 -4.44 -10.00
CA HIS A 261 -18.89 -3.14 -9.68
C HIS A 261 -17.49 -2.98 -10.31
N GLU A 262 -16.66 -4.02 -10.25
CA GLU A 262 -15.34 -4.06 -10.94
C GLU A 262 -15.44 -4.06 -12.48
N ARG A 263 -16.61 -4.27 -13.08
CA ARG A 263 -16.81 -4.17 -14.54
C ARG A 263 -17.46 -2.86 -14.96
N ALA A 264 -18.37 -2.31 -14.17
CA ALA A 264 -19.17 -1.14 -14.53
C ALA A 264 -18.37 0.14 -14.82
N GLY A 265 -17.13 0.25 -14.32
CA GLY A 265 -16.21 1.36 -14.63
C GLY A 265 -15.07 1.02 -15.58
N ALA A 266 -15.12 -0.10 -16.32
CA ALA A 266 -14.08 -0.55 -17.26
C ALA A 266 -14.36 -0.05 -18.67
#